data_AF-A0A956ESS8-F1
#
_entry.id   AF-A0A956ESS8-F1
#
_cell.length_a   1.000
_cell.length_b   1.000
_cell.length_c   1.000
_cell.angle_alpha   90.00
_cell.angle_beta   90.00
_cell.angle_gamma   90.00
#
_symmetry.space_group_name_H-M   'P 1'
#
loop_
_entity.id
_entity.type
_entity.pdbx_description
1 polymer ?
#
loop_
_entity_poly.entity_id
_entity_poly.type
_entity_poly.pdbx_seq_one_letter_code
_entity_poly.pdbx_strand_id
1 'polypeptide(L)'
;MMKDHDTEELVKARELLARAEAGGDPGIIHIQRLYLRRVGRAAAAENPALGWCSGCNELHPREWFTKDKRRPSGIQAYCSNAVKAARVKKPPREAPPPAPTVPRERATRKCRRTKCSTRWTPAEGDTSRICPGCREPSE
;
A
#
# COMPACT_ATOMS: atom_id res chain seq x y z
N MET A 1 -16.51 32.42 -1.35
CA MET A 1 -15.24 33.10 -1.65
C MET A 1 -14.16 32.46 -0.77
N MET A 2 -13.48 31.42 -1.25
CA MET A 2 -12.33 30.81 -0.56
C MET A 2 -11.10 31.62 -0.94
N LYS A 3 -10.48 32.29 0.02
CA LYS A 3 -9.27 33.08 -0.19
C LYS A 3 -8.11 32.13 -0.46
N ASP A 4 -7.37 32.42 -1.53
CA ASP A 4 -6.18 31.72 -1.97
C ASP A 4 -5.20 31.53 -0.80
N HIS A 5 -5.11 30.29 -0.31
CA HIS A 5 -4.13 29.88 0.68
C HIS A 5 -2.84 29.36 0.02
N ASP A 6 -2.71 29.56 -1.28
CA ASP A 6 -1.59 29.06 -2.05
C ASP A 6 -0.41 30.04 -1.93
N THR A 7 0.74 29.49 -1.57
CA THR A 7 2.01 30.21 -1.62
C THR A 7 2.43 30.42 -3.08
N GLU A 8 3.26 31.43 -3.34
CA GLU A 8 3.80 31.68 -4.68
C GLU A 8 4.46 30.42 -5.29
N GLU A 9 5.21 29.68 -4.47
CA GLU A 9 5.84 28.41 -4.86
C GLU A 9 4.82 27.32 -5.20
N LEU A 10 3.66 27.28 -4.53
CA LEU A 10 2.58 26.34 -4.87
C LEU A 10 1.94 26.65 -6.22
N VAL A 11 1.72 27.93 -6.51
CA VAL A 11 1.20 28.38 -7.80
C VAL A 11 2.15 27.96 -8.91
N LYS A 12 3.44 28.27 -8.75
CA LYS A 12 4.50 27.90 -9.71
C LYS A 12 4.61 26.39 -9.91
N ALA A 13 4.52 25.61 -8.83
CA ALA A 13 4.56 24.15 -8.92
C ALA A 13 3.37 23.58 -9.72
N ARG A 14 2.18 24.18 -9.60
CA ARG A 14 1.01 23.80 -10.40
C ARG A 14 1.18 24.16 -11.87
N GLU A 15 1.68 25.35 -12.17
CA GLU A 15 1.95 25.76 -13.55
C GLU A 15 2.97 24.85 -14.24
N LEU A 16 4.05 24.47 -13.53
CA LEU A 16 5.03 23.51 -14.04
C LEU A 16 4.41 22.14 -14.32
N LEU A 17 3.53 21.66 -13.43
CA LEU A 17 2.81 20.41 -13.66
C LEU A 17 1.88 20.52 -14.86
N ALA A 18 1.11 21.61 -14.99
CA ALA A 18 0.21 21.81 -16.12
C ALA A 18 0.97 21.85 -17.46
N ARG A 19 2.13 22.52 -17.50
CA ARG A 19 3.02 22.52 -18.67
C ARG A 19 3.56 21.12 -18.99
N ALA A 20 3.95 20.36 -17.97
CA ALA A 20 4.41 18.98 -18.15
C ALA A 20 3.30 18.06 -18.67
N GLU A 21 2.07 18.22 -18.15
CA GLU A 21 0.90 17.47 -18.61
C GLU A 21 0.54 17.80 -20.06
N ALA A 22 0.66 19.07 -20.47
CA ALA A 22 0.50 19.48 -21.86
C ALA A 22 1.60 18.90 -22.79
N GLY A 23 2.82 18.75 -22.28
CA GLY A 23 3.94 18.15 -23.03
C GLY A 23 3.87 16.62 -23.13
N GLY A 24 3.06 15.97 -22.28
CA GLY A 24 2.79 14.53 -22.35
C GLY A 24 3.91 13.59 -21.90
N ASP A 25 5.07 14.10 -21.48
CA ASP A 25 6.19 13.26 -21.03
C ASP A 25 5.90 12.65 -19.64
N PRO A 26 5.78 11.30 -19.52
CA PRO A 26 5.43 10.68 -18.25
C PRO A 26 6.47 10.87 -17.14
N GLY A 27 7.75 10.97 -17.50
CA GLY A 27 8.86 11.17 -16.57
C GLY A 27 8.84 12.57 -15.97
N ILE A 28 8.68 13.59 -16.82
CA ILE A 28 8.58 14.99 -16.38
C ILE A 28 7.30 15.18 -15.56
N ILE A 29 6.17 14.63 -15.98
CA ILE A 29 4.91 14.69 -15.20
C ILE A 29 5.13 14.07 -13.81
N HIS A 30 5.82 12.93 -13.73
CA HIS A 30 6.12 12.29 -12.45
C HIS A 30 6.95 13.20 -11.54
N ILE A 31 8.04 13.78 -12.07
CA ILE A 31 8.93 14.68 -11.33
C ILE A 31 8.15 15.92 -10.85
N GLN A 32 7.35 16.56 -11.71
CA GLN A 32 6.58 17.73 -11.34
C GLN A 32 5.51 17.42 -10.29
N ARG A 33 4.88 16.25 -10.34
CA ARG A 33 3.96 15.79 -9.27
C ARG A 33 4.67 15.61 -7.93
N LEU A 34 5.90 15.09 -7.93
CA LEU A 34 6.68 14.96 -6.70
C LEU A 34 7.06 16.33 -6.13
N TYR A 35 7.47 17.28 -6.98
CA TYR A 35 7.76 18.64 -6.59
C TYR A 35 6.53 19.33 -5.99
N LEU A 36 5.39 19.31 -6.67
CA LEU A 36 4.12 19.87 -6.17
C LEU A 36 3.74 19.29 -4.81
N ARG A 37 3.89 17.97 -4.61
CA ARG A 37 3.63 17.32 -3.31
C ARG A 37 4.58 17.78 -2.21
N ARG A 38 5.85 18.03 -2.54
CA ARG A 38 6.84 18.52 -1.57
C ARG A 38 6.49 19.93 -1.12
N VAL A 39 6.25 20.83 -2.07
CA VAL A 39 5.90 22.24 -1.79
C VAL A 39 4.59 22.31 -1.01
N GLY A 40 3.56 21.58 -1.42
CA GLY A 40 2.27 21.59 -0.72
C GLY A 40 2.33 21.07 0.71
N ARG A 41 3.18 20.07 0.99
CA ARG A 41 3.40 19.62 2.37
C ARG A 41 4.15 20.65 3.21
N ALA A 42 5.10 21.37 2.61
CA ALA A 42 5.80 22.45 3.30
C ALA A 42 4.82 23.59 3.66
N ALA A 43 4.00 24.03 2.70
CA ALA A 43 2.97 25.05 2.94
C ALA A 43 1.96 24.62 4.03
N ALA A 44 1.55 23.35 4.04
CA ALA A 44 0.69 22.81 5.10
C ALA A 44 1.40 22.72 6.47
N ALA A 45 2.73 22.61 6.51
CA ALA A 45 3.50 22.62 7.75
C ALA A 45 3.62 24.03 8.35
N GLU A 46 3.65 25.06 7.49
CA GLU A 46 3.70 26.48 7.90
C GLU A 46 2.38 26.95 8.51
N ASN A 47 1.24 26.34 8.13
CA ASN A 47 -0.08 26.69 8.66
C ASN A 47 -0.81 25.47 9.26
N PRO A 48 -0.93 25.36 10.59
CA PRO A 48 -1.54 24.19 11.25
C PRO A 48 -3.04 24.03 10.97
N ALA A 49 -3.72 25.07 10.50
CA ALA A 49 -5.14 25.04 10.12
C ALA A 49 -5.37 24.41 8.73
N LEU A 50 -4.30 24.22 7.95
CA LEU A 50 -4.37 23.65 6.61
C LEU A 50 -3.78 22.24 6.57
N GLY A 51 -4.17 21.48 5.56
CA GLY A 51 -3.67 20.16 5.25
C GLY A 51 -3.48 20.00 3.75
N TRP A 52 -2.43 19.28 3.36
CA TRP A 52 -2.17 18.93 1.97
C TRP A 52 -2.84 17.61 1.59
N CYS A 53 -3.68 17.63 0.55
CA CYS A 53 -4.30 16.43 0.01
C CYS A 53 -3.44 15.83 -1.12
N SER A 54 -2.97 14.59 -0.92
CA SER A 54 -2.19 13.86 -1.93
C SER A 54 -3.02 13.30 -3.10
N GLY A 55 -4.36 13.38 -3.00
CA GLY A 55 -5.30 12.89 -4.01
C GLY A 55 -5.67 13.92 -5.05
N CYS A 56 -6.03 15.14 -4.62
CA CYS A 56 -6.30 16.27 -5.52
C CYS A 56 -5.10 17.21 -5.71
N ASN A 57 -4.02 17.07 -4.92
CA ASN A 57 -2.87 17.97 -4.90
C ASN A 57 -3.26 19.43 -4.59
N GLU A 58 -4.08 19.61 -3.56
CA GLU A 58 -4.54 20.92 -3.10
C GLU A 58 -4.39 21.07 -1.57
N LEU A 59 -4.25 22.33 -1.14
CA LEU A 59 -4.40 22.72 0.26
C LEU A 59 -5.87 22.86 0.60
N HIS A 60 -6.27 22.26 1.72
CA HIS A 60 -7.61 22.41 2.25
C HIS A 60 -7.56 22.69 3.76
N PRO A 61 -8.65 23.24 4.33
CA PRO A 61 -8.81 23.30 5.76
C PRO A 61 -8.65 21.91 6.38
N ARG A 62 -8.02 21.84 7.55
CA ARG A 62 -7.77 20.58 8.26
C ARG A 62 -9.05 19.81 8.57
N GLU A 63 -10.16 20.51 8.72
CA GLU A 63 -11.51 19.97 8.92
C GLU A 63 -11.99 19.10 7.76
N TRP A 64 -11.45 19.28 6.56
CA TRP A 64 -11.80 18.49 5.38
C TRP A 64 -11.16 17.11 5.38
N PHE A 65 -10.24 16.86 6.31
CA PHE A 65 -9.53 15.60 6.46
C PHE A 65 -10.11 14.80 7.62
N THR A 66 -10.31 13.50 7.40
CA THR A 66 -10.67 12.59 8.48
C THR A 66 -9.47 12.41 9.41
N LYS A 67 -9.74 12.28 10.73
CA LYS A 67 -8.70 12.00 11.73
C LYS A 67 -8.05 10.63 11.47
N ASP A 68 -6.73 10.58 11.58
CA ASP A 68 -5.94 9.35 11.47
C ASP A 68 -4.89 9.31 12.58
N LYS A 69 -5.12 8.47 13.58
CA LYS A 69 -4.23 8.30 14.74
C LYS A 69 -2.90 7.63 14.39
N ARG A 70 -2.78 7.02 13.21
CA ARG A 70 -1.56 6.34 12.77
C ARG A 70 -0.56 7.30 12.12
N ARG A 71 -0.98 8.53 11.83
CA ARG A 71 -0.13 9.55 11.17
C ARG A 71 0.34 10.60 12.17
N PRO A 72 1.61 11.08 12.05
CA PRO A 72 2.11 12.20 12.86
C PRO A 72 1.26 13.46 12.73
N SER A 73 0.68 13.70 11.55
CA SER A 73 -0.23 14.82 11.31
C SER A 73 -1.60 14.66 11.97
N GLY A 74 -1.95 13.51 12.54
CA GLY A 74 -3.26 13.25 13.14
C GLY A 74 -4.44 13.24 12.16
N ILE A 75 -4.18 13.42 10.87
CA ILE A 75 -5.16 13.49 9.77
C ILE A 75 -4.73 12.60 8.61
N GLN A 76 -5.70 12.13 7.82
CA GLN A 76 -5.45 11.35 6.61
C GLN A 76 -4.68 12.14 5.54
N ALA A 77 -4.05 11.43 4.62
CA ALA A 77 -3.34 12.02 3.47
C ALA A 77 -4.26 12.60 2.39
N TYR A 78 -5.54 12.25 2.45
CA TYR A 78 -6.54 12.53 1.42
C TYR A 78 -7.69 13.30 2.05
N CYS A 79 -8.15 14.37 1.38
CA CYS A 79 -9.35 15.07 1.77
C CYS A 79 -10.58 14.18 1.55
N SER A 80 -11.67 14.50 2.25
CA SER A 80 -12.91 13.71 2.22
C SER A 80 -13.45 13.51 0.80
N ASN A 81 -13.28 14.51 -0.07
CA ASN A 81 -13.70 14.41 -1.48
C ASN A 81 -12.83 13.43 -2.28
N ALA A 82 -11.51 13.49 -2.12
CA ALA A 82 -10.60 12.54 -2.76
C ALA A 82 -10.85 11.09 -2.29
N VAL A 83 -11.15 10.89 -1.00
CA VAL A 83 -11.52 9.58 -0.47
C VAL A 83 -12.83 9.07 -1.09
N LYS A 84 -13.85 9.92 -1.21
CA LYS A 84 -15.12 9.57 -1.87
C LYS A 84 -14.90 9.19 -3.33
N ALA A 85 -14.15 10.01 -4.08
CA ALA A 85 -13.84 9.74 -5.48
C ALA A 85 -13.07 8.41 -5.69
N ALA A 86 -12.14 8.08 -4.79
CA ALA A 86 -11.39 6.83 -4.86
C ALA A 86 -12.25 5.59 -4.58
N ARG A 87 -13.31 5.71 -3.76
CA ARG A 87 -14.24 4.60 -3.48
C ARG A 87 -15.10 4.25 -4.69
N VAL A 88 -15.53 5.25 -5.45
CA VAL A 88 -16.32 5.06 -6.69
C VAL A 88 -15.50 4.34 -7.75
N LYS A 89 -14.18 4.54 -7.79
CA LYS A 89 -13.28 3.90 -8.78
C LYS A 89 -12.80 2.50 -8.42
N LYS A 90 -13.09 1.98 -7.22
CA LYS A 90 -12.71 0.59 -6.91
C LYS A 90 -13.71 -0.33 -7.62
N PRO A 91 -13.27 -1.18 -8.57
CA PRO A 91 -14.14 -2.26 -9.02
C PRO A 91 -14.57 -3.08 -7.79
N PRO A 92 -15.79 -3.63 -7.78
CA PRO A 92 -16.22 -4.51 -6.70
C PRO A 92 -15.13 -5.55 -6.50
N ARG A 93 -14.71 -5.71 -5.24
CA ARG A 93 -13.64 -6.65 -4.89
C ARG A 93 -14.11 -8.03 -5.31
N GLU A 94 -13.58 -8.56 -6.41
CA GLU A 94 -13.80 -9.95 -6.80
C GLU A 94 -13.51 -10.80 -5.57
N ALA A 95 -14.44 -11.71 -5.26
CA ALA A 95 -14.25 -12.62 -4.14
C ALA A 95 -12.87 -13.27 -4.30
N PRO A 96 -12.06 -13.35 -3.23
CA PRO A 96 -10.80 -14.07 -3.32
C PRO A 96 -11.12 -15.46 -3.90
N PRO A 97 -10.34 -15.96 -4.88
CA PRO A 97 -10.57 -17.29 -5.41
C PRO A 97 -10.62 -18.27 -4.24
N PRO A 98 -11.51 -19.28 -4.28
CA PRO A 98 -11.62 -20.25 -3.21
C PRO A 98 -10.22 -20.80 -2.92
N ALA A 99 -9.85 -20.82 -1.64
CA ALA A 99 -8.55 -21.33 -1.21
C ALA A 99 -8.35 -22.71 -1.86
N PRO A 100 -7.19 -22.96 -2.50
CA PRO A 100 -6.99 -24.22 -3.19
C PRO A 100 -7.15 -25.34 -2.16
N THR A 101 -8.04 -26.29 -2.45
CA THR A 101 -8.28 -27.50 -1.65
C THR A 101 -7.12 -28.48 -1.86
N VAL A 102 -5.89 -28.01 -1.67
CA VAL A 102 -4.74 -28.91 -1.53
C VAL A 102 -4.72 -29.36 -0.07
N PRO A 103 -4.72 -30.67 0.20
CA PRO A 103 -4.39 -31.18 1.52
C PRO A 103 -3.07 -30.53 1.94
N ARG A 104 -3.11 -29.81 3.05
CA ARG A 104 -1.94 -29.12 3.59
C ARG A 104 -0.91 -30.18 3.95
N GLU A 105 0.05 -30.44 3.05
CA GLU A 105 1.17 -31.37 3.28
C GLU A 105 1.84 -30.95 4.58
N ARG A 106 1.65 -31.75 5.61
CA ARG A 106 2.19 -31.51 6.95
C ARG A 106 3.65 -31.91 6.90
N ALA A 107 4.51 -31.00 6.44
CA ALA A 107 5.96 -31.18 6.48
C ALA A 107 6.38 -31.61 7.89
N THR A 108 7.05 -32.76 7.99
CA THR A 108 7.49 -33.31 9.27
C THR A 108 8.60 -32.41 9.82
N ARG A 109 8.31 -31.74 10.94
CA ARG A 109 9.16 -30.71 11.55
C ARG A 109 10.53 -31.21 12.07
N LYS A 110 10.89 -32.48 11.86
CA LYS A 110 12.01 -33.16 12.54
C LYS A 110 13.09 -33.76 11.62
N CYS A 111 12.94 -33.80 10.30
CA CYS A 111 14.02 -34.31 9.44
C CYS A 111 14.92 -33.16 8.95
N ARG A 112 16.12 -33.00 9.54
CA ARG A 112 17.16 -32.06 9.05
C ARG A 112 18.17 -32.72 8.10
N ARG A 113 18.00 -34.00 7.73
CA ARG A 113 18.87 -34.66 6.74
C ARG A 113 18.44 -34.24 5.33
N THR A 114 19.38 -33.64 4.59
CA THR A 114 19.23 -33.07 3.24
C THR A 114 18.76 -34.05 2.15
N LYS A 115 18.60 -35.35 2.47
CA LYS A 115 18.20 -36.40 1.52
C LYS A 115 16.74 -36.85 1.64
N CYS A 116 15.93 -36.17 2.46
CA CYS A 116 14.48 -36.41 2.53
C CYS A 116 13.68 -35.52 1.56
N SER A 117 14.19 -35.37 0.33
CA SER A 117 13.67 -34.44 -0.67
C SER A 117 12.65 -35.07 -1.62
N THR A 118 12.36 -36.36 -1.52
CA THR A 118 11.31 -37.01 -2.30
C THR A 118 10.04 -37.16 -1.49
N ARG A 119 8.96 -36.60 -2.05
CA ARG A 119 7.57 -36.66 -1.60
C ARG A 119 7.24 -38.08 -1.09
N TRP A 120 7.11 -38.23 0.22
CA TRP A 120 6.73 -39.49 0.86
C TRP A 120 5.36 -39.33 1.49
N THR A 121 4.43 -40.19 1.09
CA THR A 121 3.11 -40.33 1.71
C THR A 121 3.10 -41.58 2.58
N PRO A 122 2.72 -41.48 3.87
CA PRO A 122 2.51 -42.67 4.69
C PRO A 122 1.41 -43.54 4.09
N ALA A 123 1.55 -44.86 4.21
CA ALA A 123 0.48 -45.80 3.87
C ALA A 123 -0.71 -45.61 4.84
N GLU A 124 -1.92 -45.94 4.39
CA GLU A 124 -3.10 -45.89 5.25
C GLU A 124 -2.90 -46.76 6.50
N GLY A 125 -3.08 -46.15 7.67
CA GLY A 125 -2.85 -46.78 8.98
C GLY A 125 -1.50 -46.45 9.63
N ASP A 126 -0.55 -45.84 8.92
CA ASP A 126 0.74 -45.43 9.51
C ASP A 126 0.66 -44.01 10.11
N THR A 127 0.64 -43.92 11.45
CA THR A 127 0.62 -42.64 12.18
C THR A 127 2.02 -42.06 12.41
N SER A 128 3.08 -42.73 11.94
CA SER A 128 4.46 -42.31 12.14
C SER A 128 4.74 -40.98 11.43
N ARG A 129 5.08 -39.94 12.19
CA ARG A 129 5.53 -38.63 11.65
C ARG A 129 7.04 -38.62 11.32
N ILE A 130 7.64 -39.79 11.16
CA ILE A 130 9.08 -39.97 11.01
C ILE A 130 9.33 -40.60 9.64
N CYS A 131 10.25 -40.02 8.88
CA CYS A 131 10.62 -40.54 7.56
C CYS A 131 11.23 -41.95 7.69
N PRO A 132 11.07 -42.86 6.70
CA PRO A 132 11.69 -44.19 6.76
C PRO A 132 13.22 -44.13 6.92
N GLY A 133 13.89 -43.17 6.25
CA GLY A 133 15.34 -42.94 6.41
C GLY A 133 15.76 -42.31 7.75
N CYS A 134 14.81 -42.05 8.64
CA CYS A 134 14.97 -41.49 9.98
C CYS A 134 14.55 -42.47 11.07
N ARG A 135 13.99 -43.63 10.71
CA ARG A 135 13.72 -44.73 11.64
C ARG A 135 15.08 -45.34 11.99
N GLU A 136 15.48 -45.28 13.25
CA GLU A 136 16.61 -46.09 13.71
C GLU A 136 16.24 -47.57 13.55
N PRO A 137 17.18 -48.43 13.12
CA PRO A 137 16.92 -49.86 13.12
C PRO A 137 16.66 -50.28 14.57
N SER A 138 15.50 -50.88 14.82
CA SER A 138 15.32 -51.69 16.01
C SER A 138 16.18 -52.93 15.86
N GLU A 139 17.07 -53.18 16.82
CA GLU A 139 17.76 -54.46 16.96
C GLU A 139 16.78 -55.64 17.01
#